data_AF-A0A0A8EYJ4-F1
#
_entry.id   AF-A0A0A8EYJ4-F1
#
_cell.length_a   1.000
_cell.length_b   1.000
_cell.length_c   1.000
_cell.angle_alpha   90.00
_cell.angle_beta   90.00
_cell.angle_gamma   90.00
#
_symmetry.space_group_name_H-M   'P 1'
#
loop_
_entity.id
_entity.type
_entity.pdbx_description
1 polymer ?
#
loop_
_entity_poly.entity_id
_entity_poly.type
_entity_poly.pdbx_seq_one_letter_code
_entity_poly.pdbx_strand_id
1 'polypeptide(L)' 'MSATPSAHTGTPVAASEANDSIRRFVRARHGLAWTAQDMADYAALLEIWTLAVRAEVTEVVEAA' A
#
# COMPACT_ATOMS: atom_id res chain seq x y z
N MET A 1 2.40 36.45 -11.44
CA MET A 1 3.10 35.57 -10.49
C MET A 1 2.39 34.24 -10.52
N SER A 2 3.01 33.20 -11.09
CA SER A 2 2.41 31.88 -11.26
C SER A 2 2.75 31.04 -10.03
N ALA A 3 1.73 30.63 -9.26
CA ALA A 3 1.91 29.70 -8.16
C ALA A 3 2.19 28.31 -8.74
N THR A 4 3.39 27.79 -8.51
CA THR A 4 3.72 26.38 -8.76
C THR A 4 2.79 25.53 -7.88
N PRO A 5 2.12 24.50 -8.41
CA PRO A 5 1.36 23.59 -7.55
C PRO A 5 2.36 22.86 -6.66
N SER A 6 2.23 23.02 -5.34
CA SER A 6 2.90 22.13 -4.39
C SER A 6 2.45 20.71 -4.76
N ALA A 7 3.36 19.93 -5.32
CA ALA A 7 3.18 18.49 -5.37
C ALA A 7 2.91 18.07 -3.92
N HIS A 8 1.69 17.62 -3.64
CA HIS A 8 1.40 16.94 -2.40
C HIS A 8 2.18 15.64 -2.45
N THR A 9 3.46 15.73 -2.08
CA THR A 9 4.31 14.58 -1.77
C THR A 9 3.74 14.01 -0.48
N GLY A 10 2.62 13.28 -0.61
CA GLY A 10 2.19 12.39 0.46
C GLY A 10 3.38 11.50 0.79
N THR A 11 3.72 11.41 2.07
CA THR A 11 4.76 10.51 2.54
C THR A 11 4.49 9.12 1.96
N PRO A 12 5.50 8.45 1.36
CA PRO A 12 5.33 7.09 0.88
C PRO A 12 4.74 6.22 2.00
N VAL A 13 3.71 5.42 1.70
CA VAL A 13 3.13 4.49 2.66
C VAL A 13 4.19 3.45 3.00
N ALA A 14 4.48 3.28 4.28
CA ALA A 14 5.40 2.23 4.74
C ALA A 14 4.83 0.84 4.43
N ALA A 15 5.69 -0.12 4.09
CA ALA A 15 5.27 -1.49 3.80
C ALA A 15 4.59 -2.13 5.01
N SER A 16 4.99 -1.77 6.22
CA SER A 16 4.35 -2.21 7.47
C SER A 16 2.90 -1.72 7.58
N GLU A 17 2.63 -0.46 7.25
CA GLU A 17 1.29 0.14 7.27
C GLU A 17 0.38 -0.45 6.19
N ALA A 18 0.91 -0.65 4.98
CA ALA A 18 0.18 -1.33 3.91
C ALA A 18 -0.16 -2.79 4.29
N ASN A 19 0.76 -3.51 4.93
CA ASN A 19 0.52 -4.87 5.41
C ASN A 19 -0.53 -4.92 6.53
N ASP A 20 -0.54 -3.94 7.44
CA ASP A 20 -1.56 -3.85 8.49
C ASP A 20 -2.96 -3.59 7.91
N SER A 21 -3.04 -2.83 6.82
CA SER A 21 -4.29 -2.64 6.08
C SER A 21 -4.78 -3.95 5.45
N ILE A 22 -3.88 -4.75 4.87
CA ILE A 22 -4.18 -6.10 4.37
C ILE A 22 -4.71 -7.00 5.51
N ARG A 23 -4.02 -7.03 6.65
CA ARG A 23 -4.42 -7.85 7.82
C ARG A 23 -5.81 -7.46 8.32
N ARG A 24 -6.10 -6.15 8.38
CA ARG A 24 -7.42 -5.64 8.80
C ARG A 24 -8.50 -6.05 7.81
N PHE A 25 -8.24 -5.93 6.51
CA PHE A 25 -9.15 -6.32 5.43
C PHE A 25 -9.52 -7.81 5.50
N VAL A 26 -8.51 -8.68 5.62
CA VAL A 26 -8.71 -10.13 5.70
C VAL A 26 -9.43 -10.51 6.99
N ARG A 27 -9.06 -9.92 8.12
CA ARG A 27 -9.70 -10.19 9.42
C ARG A 27 -11.18 -9.82 9.41
N ALA A 28 -11.54 -8.68 8.81
CA ALA A 28 -12.93 -8.25 8.70
C ALA A 28 -13.81 -9.21 7.88
N ARG A 29 -13.20 -10.05 7.03
CA ARG A 29 -13.87 -11.02 6.15
C ARG A 29 -13.70 -12.47 6.61
N HIS A 30 -13.22 -12.68 7.83
CA HIS A 30 -13.00 -14.03 8.35
C HIS A 30 -14.32 -14.81 8.41
N GLY A 31 -14.37 -15.96 7.74
CA GLY A 31 -15.56 -16.82 7.67
C GLY A 31 -16.61 -16.39 6.64
N LEU A 32 -16.35 -15.35 5.85
CA LEU A 32 -17.22 -14.92 4.75
C LEU A 32 -16.68 -15.42 3.41
N ALA A 33 -17.58 -15.73 2.49
CA ALA A 33 -17.21 -15.94 1.08
C ALA A 33 -16.82 -14.60 0.47
N TRP A 34 -15.67 -14.55 -0.21
CA TRP A 34 -15.21 -13.35 -0.89
C TRP A 34 -15.97 -13.13 -2.19
N THR A 35 -16.42 -11.90 -2.39
CA THR A 35 -17.01 -11.45 -3.66
C THR A 35 -15.92 -11.10 -4.67
N ALA A 36 -16.31 -10.90 -5.94
CA ALA A 36 -15.41 -10.36 -6.95
C ALA A 36 -14.86 -8.96 -6.56
N GLN A 37 -15.68 -8.15 -5.88
CA GLN A 37 -15.23 -6.85 -5.38
C GLN A 37 -14.19 -7.00 -4.27
N ASP A 38 -14.38 -7.95 -3.34
CA ASP A 38 -13.39 -8.20 -2.29
C ASP A 38 -12.05 -8.66 -2.87
N MET A 39 -12.08 -9.49 -3.92
CA MET A 39 -10.87 -9.88 -4.63
C MET A 39 -10.17 -8.68 -5.29
N ALA A 40 -10.94 -7.75 -5.88
CA ALA A 40 -10.39 -6.55 -6.49
C ALA A 40 -9.77 -5.61 -5.45
N ASP A 41 -10.46 -5.38 -4.33
CA ASP A 41 -9.96 -4.56 -3.22
C ASP A 41 -8.70 -5.16 -2.61
N TYR A 42 -8.66 -6.49 -2.45
CA TYR A 42 -7.48 -7.19 -1.96
C TYR A 42 -6.29 -7.08 -2.92
N ALA A 43 -6.53 -7.18 -4.23
CA ALA A 43 -5.50 -6.99 -5.25
C ALA A 43 -4.89 -5.58 -5.21
N ALA A 44 -5.72 -4.55 -5.04
CA ALA A 44 -5.25 -3.18 -4.88
C ALA A 44 -4.39 -3.00 -3.61
N LEU A 45 -4.79 -3.61 -2.49
CA LEU A 45 -3.98 -3.61 -1.26
C LEU A 45 -2.63 -4.31 -1.46
N LEU A 46 -2.58 -5.42 -2.20
CA LEU A 46 -1.34 -6.12 -2.53
C LEU A 46 -0.43 -5.30 -3.45
N GLU A 47 -0.98 -4.57 -4.41
CA GLU A 47 -0.21 -3.67 -5.29
C GLU A 47 0.47 -2.57 -4.48
N ILE A 48 -0.28 -1.90 -3.59
CA ILE A 48 0.26 -0.85 -2.71
C ILE A 48 1.39 -1.42 -1.84
N TRP A 49 1.18 -2.58 -1.20
CA TRP A 49 2.20 -3.22 -0.39
C TRP A 49 3.44 -3.59 -1.20
N THR A 50 3.26 -4.11 -2.43
CA THR A 50 4.37 -4.48 -3.30
C THR A 50 5.20 -3.27 -3.70
N LEU A 51 4.56 -2.14 -4.00
CA LEU A 51 5.25 -0.88 -4.30
C LEU A 51 6.03 -0.37 -3.09
N ALA A 52 5.42 -0.40 -1.90
CA ALA A 52 6.06 0.01 -0.66
C ALA A 52 7.29 -0.85 -0.33
N VAL A 53 7.18 -2.18 -0.44
CA VAL A 53 8.32 -3.10 -0.23
C VAL A 53 9.45 -2.82 -1.22
N ARG A 54 9.14 -2.59 -2.49
CA ARG A 54 10.16 -2.27 -3.49
C ARG A 54 10.89 -0.96 -3.19
N ALA A 55 10.17 0.06 -2.72
CA ALA A 55 10.78 1.32 -2.30
C ALA A 55 11.74 1.10 -1.12
N GLU A 56 11.28 0.45 -0.05
CA GLU A 56 12.10 0.18 1.13
C GLU A 56 13.33 -0.67 0.82
N VAL A 57 13.19 -1.71 -0.02
CA VAL A 57 14.33 -2.54 -0.45
C VAL A 57 15.34 -1.73 -1.26
N THR A 58 14.86 -0.82 -2.11
CA THR A 58 15.75 0.07 -2.90
C THR A 58 16.55 0.98 -1.97
N GLU A 59 15.89 1.59 -0.98
CA GLU A 59 16.57 2.44 0.02
C GLU A 59 17.64 1.67 0.81
N VAL A 60 17.36 0.43 1.21
CA VAL A 60 18.34 -0.42 1.93
C VAL A 60 19.55 -0.75 1.03
N VAL A 61 19.33 -1.04 -0.25
CA VAL A 61 20.41 -1.35 -1.19
C VAL A 61 21.27 -0.12 -1.49
N GLU A 62 20.67 1.07 -1.63
CA GLU A 62 21.43 2.31 -1.85
C GLU A 62 22.23 2.75 -0.63
N ALA A 63 21.83 2.33 0.57
CA ALA A 63 22.51 2.66 1.83
C ALA A 63 23.66 1.70 2.22
N ALA A 64 23.89 0.62 1.47
CA ALA A 64 24.88 -0.43 1.75
C ALA A 64 26.19 -0.26 0.95
#